data_AF-I2JLK8-F1
#
_entry.id   AF-I2JLK8-F1
#
_cell.length_a   1.000
_cell.length_b   1.000
_cell.length_c   1.000
_cell.angle_alpha   90.00
_cell.angle_beta   90.00
_cell.angle_gamma   90.00
#
_symmetry.space_group_name_H-M   'P 1'
#
loop_
_entity.id
_entity.type
_entity.pdbx_description
1 polymer ?
#
loop_
_entity_poly.entity_id
_entity_poly.type
_entity_poly.pdbx_seq_one_letter_code
_entity_poly.pdbx_strand_id
1 'polypeptide(L)'
;MKDLGKQSNFAGRKPQRVKQQGFIITIELILISTVLVIGTFVGVVAIRDALFKQYIQKQSRDVYVTDSDGRVLGKAIDYDEHEAPRIPYIDRTVEPASPDPAHRNYRALIGIRDDRFTSREPVYYDGANCTGTPCIKAPSDETADNVGIDNLSATGAVGYIYKLQDGPTYAIGRSPDGIKGYLFRETANSCPISPELIQSRYISQKVVTGSPCEAVSVGTGGGDGDFVADADTSCLVAADDPLGVAPPCECPVNFVDQNDVLRAADNESAINGRIADGVASLGDAGAALAPSVGTVCCPTGSVLSSTDVVDTTSYAVLYQANAALPVPIPDAEFDAALATAGLEPATLTCVTESPNGGGGGLPRSLVLKEAVEVTAPDDPTINAMAPFVAPFKVNLPADVGDDAWIYTLPGEEGPNS
;
A
#
# COMPACT_ATOMS: atom_id res chain seq x y z
N MET A 1 -7.74 -2.57 100.19
CA MET A 1 -8.49 -3.38 101.18
C MET A 1 -9.97 -3.25 100.86
N LYS A 2 -10.66 -4.40 100.69
CA LYS A 2 -12.11 -4.73 100.83
C LYS A 2 -13.09 -3.53 100.88
N ASP A 3 -14.19 -3.50 100.12
CA ASP A 3 -15.26 -4.50 100.20
C ASP A 3 -16.27 -4.42 99.04
N LEU A 4 -16.84 -5.58 98.72
CA LEU A 4 -17.96 -5.80 97.80
C LEU A 4 -19.30 -5.60 98.53
N GLY A 5 -20.31 -5.06 97.83
CA GLY A 5 -21.65 -4.83 98.40
C GLY A 5 -22.79 -4.86 97.40
N LYS A 6 -23.11 -6.07 96.93
CA LYS A 6 -24.38 -6.57 96.34
C LYS A 6 -25.65 -5.79 96.75
N GLN A 7 -26.57 -5.51 95.82
CA GLN A 7 -28.04 -5.70 96.02
C GLN A 7 -28.79 -5.92 94.70
N SER A 8 -29.56 -7.00 94.69
CA SER A 8 -30.50 -7.49 93.68
C SER A 8 -31.88 -6.84 93.85
N ASN A 9 -32.63 -6.68 92.76
CA ASN A 9 -34.10 -6.63 92.83
C ASN A 9 -34.73 -7.42 91.67
N PHE A 10 -35.39 -8.51 92.05
CA PHE A 10 -36.28 -9.32 91.21
C PHE A 10 -37.66 -8.64 91.20
N ALA A 11 -38.19 -8.34 90.02
CA ALA A 11 -39.61 -8.02 89.84
C ALA A 11 -40.15 -8.87 88.69
N GLY A 12 -41.07 -9.77 89.02
CA GLY A 12 -41.68 -10.71 88.08
C GLY A 12 -42.54 -10.04 87.02
N ARG A 13 -42.47 -10.55 85.80
CA ARG A 13 -43.46 -10.33 84.73
C ARG A 13 -43.93 -11.69 84.18
N LYS A 14 -45.25 -11.80 84.00
CA LYS A 14 -45.94 -12.96 83.39
C LYS A 14 -45.37 -13.26 81.99
N PRO A 15 -45.23 -14.52 81.56
CA PRO A 15 -44.72 -14.83 80.23
C PRO A 15 -45.72 -14.42 79.15
N GLN A 16 -45.35 -13.40 78.38
CA GLN A 16 -46.05 -12.98 77.17
C GLN A 16 -45.73 -14.00 76.08
N ARG A 17 -46.73 -14.72 75.54
CA ARG A 17 -46.55 -15.59 74.37
C ARG A 17 -46.24 -14.70 73.17
N VAL A 18 -44.96 -14.59 72.82
CA VAL A 18 -44.49 -13.96 71.59
C VAL A 18 -44.97 -14.81 70.43
N LYS A 19 -45.86 -14.28 69.58
CA LYS A 19 -46.15 -14.88 68.27
C LYS A 19 -44.84 -14.83 67.47
N GLN A 20 -44.22 -15.99 67.24
CA GLN A 20 -43.13 -16.10 66.27
C GLN A 20 -43.70 -15.77 64.88
N GLN A 21 -43.37 -14.59 64.36
CA GLN A 21 -43.52 -14.29 62.94
C GLN A 21 -42.30 -14.88 62.23
N GLY A 22 -42.39 -16.14 61.82
CA GLY A 22 -41.41 -16.78 60.95
C GLY A 22 -41.86 -16.68 59.50
N PHE A 23 -41.01 -16.18 58.61
CA PHE A 23 -41.19 -16.39 57.18
C PHE A 23 -40.97 -17.88 56.89
N ILE A 24 -41.95 -18.54 56.24
CA ILE A 24 -41.77 -19.89 55.71
C ILE A 24 -40.93 -19.75 54.45
N ILE A 25 -39.61 -19.85 54.60
CA ILE A 25 -38.74 -20.09 53.46
C ILE A 25 -38.85 -21.57 53.14
N THR A 26 -39.54 -21.91 52.06
CA THR A 26 -39.62 -23.30 51.60
C THR A 26 -38.24 -23.75 51.14
N ILE A 27 -37.92 -25.03 51.36
CA ILE A 27 -36.64 -25.63 50.95
C ILE A 27 -36.33 -25.37 49.47
N GLU A 28 -37.36 -25.35 48.62
CA GLU A 28 -37.23 -25.03 47.19
C GLU A 28 -36.68 -23.62 46.94
N LEU A 29 -37.09 -22.61 47.71
CA LEU A 29 -36.60 -21.24 47.54
C LEU A 29 -35.13 -21.12 47.94
N ILE A 30 -34.71 -21.83 49.00
CA ILE A 30 -33.29 -21.91 49.40
C ILE A 30 -32.48 -22.58 48.27
N LEU A 31 -32.99 -23.68 47.73
CA LEU A 31 -32.30 -24.48 46.71
C LEU A 31 -32.16 -23.69 45.39
N ILE A 32 -33.22 -23.00 44.96
CA ILE A 32 -33.18 -22.12 43.80
C ILE A 32 -32.20 -20.97 44.04
N SER A 33 -32.28 -20.28 45.18
CA SER A 33 -31.39 -19.14 45.47
C SER A 33 -29.91 -19.55 45.54
N THR A 34 -29.60 -20.73 46.08
CA THR A 34 -28.22 -21.21 46.21
C THR A 34 -27.65 -21.61 44.86
N VAL A 35 -28.41 -22.33 44.02
CA VAL A 35 -27.98 -22.65 42.65
C VAL A 35 -27.79 -21.39 41.82
N LEU A 36 -28.70 -20.41 41.93
CA LEU A 36 -28.64 -19.18 41.15
C LEU A 36 -27.46 -18.30 41.58
N VAL A 37 -27.24 -18.13 42.89
CA VAL A 37 -26.13 -17.31 43.42
C VAL A 37 -24.78 -17.98 43.15
N ILE A 38 -24.63 -19.28 43.42
CA ILE A 38 -23.36 -19.98 43.17
C ILE A 38 -23.09 -20.03 41.65
N GLY A 39 -24.11 -20.32 40.84
CA GLY A 39 -23.98 -20.34 39.38
C GLY A 39 -23.58 -18.99 38.78
N THR A 40 -24.18 -17.89 39.26
CA THR A 40 -23.81 -16.54 38.79
C THR A 40 -22.42 -16.13 39.26
N PHE A 41 -22.02 -16.43 40.50
CA PHE A 41 -20.66 -16.15 40.97
C PHE A 41 -19.60 -16.91 40.16
N VAL A 42 -19.81 -18.20 39.90
CA VAL A 42 -18.92 -19.01 39.06
C VAL A 42 -18.88 -18.47 37.63
N GLY A 43 -20.02 -18.10 37.05
CA GLY A 43 -20.10 -17.50 35.72
C GLY A 43 -19.34 -16.17 35.61
N VAL A 44 -19.48 -15.27 36.58
CA VAL A 44 -18.75 -13.99 36.60
C VAL A 44 -17.25 -14.19 36.76
N VAL A 45 -16.82 -15.12 37.62
CA VAL A 45 -15.39 -15.43 37.80
C VAL A 45 -14.80 -16.04 36.53
N ALA A 46 -15.53 -16.94 35.85
CA ALA A 46 -15.09 -17.54 34.59
C ALA A 46 -14.96 -16.50 33.46
N ILE A 47 -15.92 -15.56 33.35
CA ILE A 47 -15.83 -14.46 32.37
C ILE A 47 -14.63 -13.56 32.68
N ARG A 48 -14.41 -13.21 33.96
CA ARG A 48 -13.26 -12.40 34.36
C ARG A 48 -11.95 -13.11 34.05
N ASP A 49 -11.82 -14.39 34.39
CA ASP A 49 -10.63 -15.18 34.12
C ASP A 49 -10.37 -15.32 32.60
N ALA A 50 -11.42 -15.55 31.81
CA ALA A 50 -11.31 -15.58 30.35
C ALA A 50 -10.87 -14.22 29.76
N LEU A 51 -11.42 -13.11 30.27
CA LEU A 51 -11.02 -11.76 29.85
C LEU A 51 -9.58 -11.43 30.26
N PHE A 52 -9.15 -11.83 31.47
CA PHE A 52 -7.78 -11.66 31.92
C PHE A 52 -6.81 -12.52 31.10
N LYS A 53 -7.15 -13.79 30.82
CA LYS A 53 -6.36 -14.67 29.96
C LYS A 53 -6.25 -14.12 28.55
N GLN A 54 -7.35 -13.62 27.97
CA GLN A 54 -7.34 -12.99 26.65
C GLN A 54 -6.51 -11.70 26.63
N TYR A 55 -6.57 -10.91 27.70
CA TYR A 55 -5.77 -9.68 27.84
C TYR A 55 -4.27 -10.00 27.93
N ILE A 56 -3.87 -10.95 28.79
CA ILE A 56 -2.49 -11.39 28.95
C ILE A 56 -1.97 -12.03 27.65
N GLN A 57 -2.77 -12.86 26.96
CA GLN A 57 -2.40 -13.45 25.67
C GLN A 57 -2.20 -12.43 24.54
N LYS A 58 -2.91 -11.29 24.57
CA LYS A 58 -2.67 -10.20 23.62
C LYS A 58 -1.37 -9.46 23.95
N GLN A 59 -1.14 -9.17 25.22
CA GLN A 59 0.08 -8.51 25.66
C GLN A 59 1.32 -9.39 25.42
N SER A 60 1.18 -10.72 25.51
CA SER A 60 2.24 -11.69 25.23
C SER A 60 2.57 -11.89 23.75
N ARG A 61 1.85 -11.25 22.82
CA ARG A 61 2.07 -11.36 21.37
C ARG A 61 2.37 -10.03 20.68
N ASP A 62 2.10 -8.92 21.35
CA ASP A 62 2.25 -7.60 20.76
C ASP A 62 3.69 -7.13 20.89
N VAL A 63 4.39 -7.09 19.76
CA VAL A 63 5.78 -6.62 19.67
C VAL A 63 5.78 -5.13 19.37
N TYR A 64 6.47 -4.35 20.21
CA TYR A 64 6.62 -2.90 20.04
C TYR A 64 8.05 -2.55 19.69
N VAL A 65 8.22 -1.55 18.83
CA VAL A 65 9.53 -1.00 18.50
C VAL A 65 9.69 0.36 19.15
N THR A 66 10.84 0.57 19.79
CA THR A 66 11.22 1.83 20.44
C THR A 66 12.56 2.33 19.91
N ASP A 67 12.75 3.64 19.89
CA ASP A 67 14.05 4.24 19.61
C ASP A 67 15.00 4.15 20.82
N SER A 68 16.23 4.65 20.67
CA SER A 68 17.22 4.64 21.76
C SER A 68 16.83 5.51 22.96
N ASP A 69 16.00 6.51 22.74
CA ASP A 69 15.51 7.46 23.75
C ASP A 69 14.23 6.95 24.45
N GLY A 70 13.73 5.77 24.06
CA GLY A 70 12.55 5.14 24.62
C GLY A 70 11.22 5.63 24.02
N ARG A 71 11.25 6.36 22.90
CA ARG A 71 10.05 6.74 22.16
C ARG A 71 9.51 5.52 21.43
N VAL A 72 8.20 5.27 21.58
CA VAL A 72 7.51 4.18 20.90
C VAL A 72 7.23 4.58 19.46
N LEU A 73 7.75 3.82 18.50
CA LEU A 73 7.46 4.00 17.08
C LEU A 73 6.10 3.39 16.73
N GLY A 74 5.79 2.23 17.31
CA GLY A 74 4.50 1.57 17.13
C GLY A 74 4.55 0.07 17.42
N LYS A 75 3.44 -0.58 17.06
CA LYS A 75 3.27 -2.04 17.13
C LYS A 75 3.67 -2.66 15.78
N ALA A 76 4.52 -3.68 15.81
CA ALA A 76 4.85 -4.47 14.64
C ALA A 76 3.62 -5.28 14.19
N ILE A 77 3.31 -5.22 12.90
CA ILE A 77 2.20 -5.98 12.31
C ILE A 77 2.67 -7.26 11.61
N ASP A 78 3.91 -7.26 11.14
CA ASP A 78 4.58 -8.39 10.49
C ASP A 78 6.11 -8.13 10.46
N TYR A 79 6.86 -9.00 9.79
CA TYR A 79 8.30 -8.87 9.57
C TYR A 79 8.64 -8.86 8.09
N ASP A 80 9.76 -8.22 7.73
CA ASP A 80 10.31 -8.27 6.38
C ASP A 80 11.10 -9.57 6.12
N GLU A 81 11.56 -9.75 4.89
CA GLU A 81 12.37 -10.89 4.43
C GLU A 81 13.72 -11.04 5.18
N HIS A 82 14.10 -10.04 5.97
CA HIS A 82 15.29 -10.01 6.80
C HIS A 82 14.93 -9.89 8.29
N GLU A 83 13.72 -10.33 8.66
CA GLU A 83 13.20 -10.34 10.04
C GLU A 83 13.14 -8.95 10.71
N ALA A 84 13.12 -7.87 9.93
CA ALA A 84 12.92 -6.53 10.47
C ALA A 84 11.43 -6.30 10.75
N PRO A 85 11.03 -5.91 11.97
CA PRO A 85 9.63 -5.60 12.28
C PRO A 85 9.10 -4.48 11.39
N ARG A 86 7.92 -4.68 10.82
CA ARG A 86 7.22 -3.71 9.97
C ARG A 86 6.09 -3.03 10.74
N ILE A 87 6.06 -1.70 10.67
CA ILE A 87 5.06 -0.84 11.33
C ILE A 87 4.31 -0.03 10.27
N PRO A 88 2.97 0.07 10.35
CA PRO A 88 2.21 0.96 9.48
C PRO A 88 2.45 2.42 9.89
N TYR A 89 2.92 3.23 8.96
CA TYR A 89 2.96 4.68 9.06
C TYR A 89 1.73 5.27 8.35
N ILE A 90 1.06 6.24 8.97
CA ILE A 90 -0.08 6.93 8.37
C ILE A 90 0.37 8.34 8.01
N ASP A 91 0.41 8.62 6.72
CA ASP A 91 0.70 9.95 6.23
C ASP A 91 -0.58 10.80 6.24
N ARG A 92 -0.54 11.86 7.05
CA ARG A 92 -1.65 12.81 7.23
C ARG A 92 -1.45 14.11 6.47
N THR A 93 -0.38 14.22 5.68
CA THR A 93 0.05 15.45 5.01
C THR A 93 -0.46 15.57 3.57
N VAL A 94 -1.06 14.50 3.01
CA VAL A 94 -1.61 14.49 1.65
C VAL A 94 -3.02 15.07 1.62
N GLU A 95 -3.30 15.96 0.66
CA GLU A 95 -4.64 16.46 0.40
C GLU A 95 -5.52 15.37 -0.28
N PRO A 96 -6.79 15.24 0.10
CA PRO A 96 -7.65 14.18 -0.44
C PRO A 96 -7.88 14.36 -1.95
N ALA A 97 -7.79 13.26 -2.70
CA ALA A 97 -8.29 13.22 -4.07
C ALA A 97 -9.82 13.18 -4.05
N SER A 98 -10.46 14.01 -4.87
CA SER A 98 -11.91 13.93 -5.14
C SER A 98 -12.23 12.54 -5.72
N PRO A 99 -13.28 11.83 -5.25
CA PRO A 99 -14.49 12.34 -4.62
C PRO A 99 -14.63 12.07 -3.12
N ASP A 100 -13.61 11.53 -2.45
CA ASP A 100 -13.71 11.11 -1.04
C ASP A 100 -12.87 11.98 -0.09
N PRO A 101 -13.42 13.11 0.41
CA PRO A 101 -12.73 14.01 1.33
C PRO A 101 -12.45 13.41 2.72
N ALA A 102 -12.92 12.19 3.02
CA ALA A 102 -12.75 11.54 4.32
C ALA A 102 -11.51 10.63 4.40
N HIS A 103 -10.90 10.24 3.27
CA HIS A 103 -9.76 9.32 3.23
C HIS A 103 -8.42 10.03 3.38
N ARG A 104 -8.16 10.57 4.58
CA ARG A 104 -6.94 11.36 4.92
C ARG A 104 -5.72 10.51 5.33
N ASN A 105 -5.63 9.23 4.95
CA ASN A 105 -4.75 8.27 5.62
C ASN A 105 -4.10 7.26 4.66
N TYR A 106 -3.24 7.73 3.76
CA TYR A 106 -2.38 6.80 3.00
C TYR A 106 -1.40 6.12 3.95
N ARG A 107 -1.19 4.82 3.75
CA ARG A 107 -0.40 4.00 4.66
C ARG A 107 0.86 3.51 3.95
N ALA A 108 1.99 3.79 4.59
CA ALA A 108 3.28 3.21 4.24
C ALA A 108 3.61 2.08 5.21
N LEU A 109 4.25 1.03 4.71
CA LEU A 109 4.74 -0.06 5.54
C LEU A 109 6.24 0.13 5.76
N ILE A 110 6.63 0.48 6.98
CA ILE A 110 8.02 0.83 7.30
C ILE A 110 8.64 -0.31 8.09
N GLY A 111 9.68 -0.95 7.55
CA GLY A 111 10.52 -1.87 8.29
C GLY A 111 11.49 -1.11 9.21
N ILE A 112 11.82 -1.68 10.36
CA ILE A 112 12.72 -1.06 11.33
C ILE A 112 13.83 -2.03 11.67
N ARG A 113 15.05 -1.67 11.32
CA ARG A 113 16.28 -2.36 11.73
C ARG A 113 16.87 -1.71 12.95
N ASP A 114 17.93 -2.30 13.48
CA ASP A 114 18.68 -1.71 14.59
C ASP A 114 19.21 -0.31 14.23
N ASP A 115 19.69 -0.09 13.01
CA ASP A 115 20.37 1.15 12.61
C ASP A 115 19.55 2.08 11.70
N ARG A 116 18.47 1.59 11.07
CA ARG A 116 17.72 2.33 10.05
C ARG A 116 16.26 1.93 9.88
N PHE A 117 15.51 2.83 9.24
CA PHE A 117 14.23 2.53 8.61
C PHE A 117 14.43 1.86 7.26
N THR A 118 13.48 1.01 6.87
CA THR A 118 13.49 0.32 5.58
C THR A 118 12.12 0.34 4.90
N SER A 119 12.14 0.25 3.58
CA SER A 119 10.99 0.10 2.68
C SER A 119 11.39 -0.84 1.55
N ARG A 120 10.39 -1.43 0.91
CA ARG A 120 10.61 -2.26 -0.27
C ARG A 120 11.03 -1.44 -1.49
N GLU A 121 10.46 -0.25 -1.62
CA GLU A 121 10.68 0.64 -2.74
C GLU A 121 11.97 1.43 -2.52
N PRO A 122 12.86 1.52 -3.53
CA PRO A 122 14.08 2.30 -3.47
C PRO A 122 13.83 3.77 -3.83
N VAL A 123 14.80 4.61 -3.48
CA VAL A 123 14.86 6.01 -3.95
C VAL A 123 16.06 6.16 -4.88
N TYR A 124 15.84 6.74 -6.06
CA TYR A 124 16.84 6.99 -7.10
C TYR A 124 17.36 8.42 -7.02
N TYR A 125 18.62 8.62 -7.42
CA TYR A 125 19.31 9.89 -7.33
C TYR A 125 20.18 10.14 -8.57
N ASP A 126 20.26 11.40 -8.98
CA ASP A 126 21.11 11.89 -10.07
C ASP A 126 22.60 11.94 -9.70
N GLY A 127 22.93 12.08 -8.42
CA GLY A 127 24.30 12.04 -7.93
C GLY A 127 24.75 10.64 -7.50
N ALA A 128 26.06 10.40 -7.56
CA ALA A 128 26.67 9.20 -6.99
C ALA A 128 26.45 9.11 -5.47
N ASN A 129 26.43 7.88 -4.93
CA ASN A 129 26.24 7.62 -3.50
C ASN A 129 24.91 8.16 -2.91
N CYS A 130 23.84 8.23 -3.70
CA CYS A 130 22.51 8.58 -3.25
C CYS A 130 22.44 10.03 -2.75
N THR A 131 23.06 10.93 -3.50
CA THR A 131 23.02 12.37 -3.27
C THR A 131 22.32 13.06 -4.42
N GLY A 132 21.73 14.22 -4.17
CA GLY A 132 21.06 15.02 -5.19
C GLY A 132 19.55 14.87 -5.12
N THR A 133 18.88 14.94 -6.26
CA THR A 133 17.42 15.01 -6.34
C THR A 133 16.82 13.61 -6.22
N PRO A 134 15.95 13.36 -5.23
CA PRO A 134 15.34 12.04 -5.03
C PRO A 134 14.19 11.83 -6.00
N CYS A 135 14.11 10.62 -6.56
CA CYS A 135 12.98 10.16 -7.35
C CYS A 135 12.56 8.75 -6.93
N ILE A 136 11.27 8.44 -7.06
CA ILE A 136 10.70 7.14 -6.70
C ILE A 136 10.07 6.53 -7.94
N LYS A 137 10.15 5.22 -8.06
CA LYS A 137 9.51 4.51 -9.16
C LYS A 137 8.00 4.47 -8.98
N ALA A 138 7.26 4.70 -10.06
CA ALA A 138 5.79 4.68 -10.05
C ALA A 138 5.22 3.34 -9.55
N PRO A 139 4.02 3.33 -8.94
CA PRO A 139 3.41 2.12 -8.42
C PRO A 139 3.01 1.17 -9.56
N SER A 140 3.17 -0.13 -9.33
CA SER A 140 2.85 -1.23 -10.26
C SER A 140 3.63 -1.28 -11.56
N ASP A 141 4.78 -0.60 -11.67
CA ASP A 141 5.69 -0.85 -12.79
C ASP A 141 6.44 -2.18 -12.57
N GLU A 142 6.03 -3.23 -13.29
CA GLU A 142 6.65 -4.56 -13.28
C GLU A 142 7.76 -4.73 -14.30
N THR A 143 7.99 -3.71 -15.14
CA THR A 143 8.81 -3.84 -16.36
C THR A 143 10.25 -3.42 -16.15
N ALA A 144 10.50 -2.50 -15.22
CA ALA A 144 11.82 -2.10 -14.77
C ALA A 144 12.05 -2.53 -13.30
N ASP A 145 13.30 -2.75 -12.87
CA ASP A 145 13.66 -3.00 -11.47
C ASP A 145 12.77 -4.00 -10.70
N ASN A 146 12.33 -5.06 -11.39
CA ASN A 146 11.40 -6.06 -10.87
C ASN A 146 12.09 -7.24 -10.17
N VAL A 147 13.43 -7.19 -10.06
CA VAL A 147 14.24 -8.21 -9.40
C VAL A 147 14.44 -7.81 -7.94
N GLY A 148 14.08 -8.69 -7.01
CA GLY A 148 14.24 -8.45 -5.58
C GLY A 148 15.69 -8.54 -5.09
N ILE A 149 15.90 -8.24 -3.81
CA ILE A 149 17.21 -8.35 -3.13
C ILE A 149 17.69 -9.81 -3.10
N ASP A 150 16.75 -10.76 -3.17
CA ASP A 150 16.97 -12.19 -3.30
C ASP A 150 17.35 -12.63 -4.73
N ASN A 151 17.47 -11.69 -5.68
CA ASN A 151 17.68 -11.92 -7.11
C ASN A 151 16.58 -12.75 -7.78
N LEU A 152 15.37 -12.81 -7.20
CA LEU A 152 14.22 -13.42 -7.86
C LEU A 152 13.49 -12.38 -8.70
N SER A 153 13.00 -12.77 -9.88
CA SER A 153 12.17 -11.90 -10.71
C SER A 153 10.77 -11.76 -10.09
N ALA A 154 10.11 -10.63 -10.34
CA ALA A 154 8.83 -10.22 -9.75
C ALA A 154 8.82 -10.02 -8.23
N THR A 155 9.97 -10.15 -7.55
CA THR A 155 10.14 -9.84 -6.12
C THR A 155 10.79 -8.48 -5.87
N GLY A 156 10.97 -7.65 -6.91
CA GLY A 156 11.56 -6.30 -6.84
C GLY A 156 10.59 -5.16 -6.54
N ALA A 157 11.00 -3.94 -6.87
CA ALA A 157 10.34 -2.70 -6.45
C ALA A 157 9.10 -2.38 -7.30
N VAL A 158 7.99 -3.09 -7.05
CA VAL A 158 6.75 -2.96 -7.85
C VAL A 158 5.64 -2.17 -7.13
N GLY A 159 5.69 -1.95 -5.82
CA GLY A 159 4.75 -1.03 -5.15
C GLY A 159 3.26 -1.41 -5.17
N TYR A 160 2.90 -2.69 -5.29
CA TYR A 160 1.49 -3.15 -5.36
C TYR A 160 0.59 -2.64 -4.22
N ILE A 161 1.13 -2.52 -3.00
CA ILE A 161 0.38 -2.05 -1.84
C ILE A 161 -0.10 -0.60 -2.01
N TYR A 162 0.65 0.22 -2.75
CA TYR A 162 0.30 1.62 -2.99
C TYR A 162 -0.72 1.72 -4.13
N LYS A 163 -0.58 0.89 -5.17
CA LYS A 163 -1.59 0.77 -6.22
C LYS A 163 -2.95 0.34 -5.67
N LEU A 164 -2.99 -0.63 -4.75
CA LEU A 164 -4.24 -1.05 -4.09
C LEU A 164 -4.88 0.03 -3.23
N GLN A 165 -4.08 0.99 -2.73
CA GLN A 165 -4.57 2.15 -2.00
C GLN A 165 -4.98 3.31 -2.91
N ASP A 166 -4.78 3.18 -4.23
CA ASP A 166 -4.84 4.27 -5.20
C ASP A 166 -4.08 5.51 -4.69
N GLY A 167 -2.93 5.26 -4.07
CA GLY A 167 -2.17 6.22 -3.30
C GLY A 167 -0.73 6.34 -3.78
N PRO A 168 -0.01 7.36 -3.28
CA PRO A 168 1.36 7.58 -3.67
C PRO A 168 2.27 6.46 -3.16
N THR A 169 3.28 6.11 -3.95
CA THR A 169 4.40 5.27 -3.53
C THR A 169 5.22 5.94 -2.42
N TYR A 170 5.54 5.18 -1.37
CA TYR A 170 6.40 5.60 -0.27
C TYR A 170 7.69 4.79 -0.26
N ALA A 171 8.80 5.46 0.06
CA ALA A 171 10.12 4.83 0.12
C ALA A 171 11.01 5.48 1.19
N ILE A 172 11.89 4.68 1.80
CA ILE A 172 12.97 5.15 2.65
C ILE A 172 14.20 5.41 1.79
N GLY A 173 14.54 6.69 1.66
CA GLY A 173 15.73 7.18 0.98
C GLY A 173 16.84 7.55 1.95
N ARG A 174 17.97 8.01 1.42
CA ARG A 174 19.12 8.46 2.23
C ARG A 174 18.73 9.66 3.09
N SER A 175 19.01 9.59 4.40
CA SER A 175 18.90 10.75 5.29
C SER A 175 20.16 11.63 5.26
N PRO A 176 20.07 12.93 5.58
CA PRO A 176 21.24 13.80 5.73
C PRO A 176 22.28 13.24 6.72
N ASP A 177 21.79 12.60 7.79
CA ASP A 177 22.60 12.03 8.87
C ASP A 177 23.17 10.64 8.53
N GLY A 178 22.96 10.14 7.31
CA GLY A 178 23.51 8.88 6.83
C GLY A 178 22.48 7.76 6.69
N ILE A 179 22.72 6.63 7.35
CA ILE A 179 22.06 5.35 7.06
C ILE A 179 20.66 5.21 7.67
N LYS A 180 20.28 6.05 8.65
CA LYS A 180 18.96 5.96 9.33
C LYS A 180 17.80 5.96 8.32
N GLY A 181 17.94 6.78 7.28
CA GLY A 181 16.98 6.90 6.20
C GLY A 181 15.81 7.80 6.54
N TYR A 182 15.31 8.51 5.53
CA TYR A 182 14.17 9.44 5.62
C TYR A 182 13.02 8.93 4.76
N LEU A 183 11.80 9.22 5.19
CA LEU A 183 10.60 8.85 4.44
C LEU A 183 10.34 9.84 3.32
N PHE A 184 10.25 9.33 2.10
CA PHE A 184 9.87 10.04 0.90
C PHE A 184 8.55 9.49 0.36
N ARG A 185 7.85 10.33 -0.37
CA ARG A 185 6.59 10.03 -1.05
C ARG A 185 6.65 10.58 -2.46
N GLU A 186 6.10 9.84 -3.42
CA GLU A 186 5.97 10.36 -4.78
C GLU A 186 4.97 11.52 -4.88
N THR A 187 5.13 12.35 -5.91
CA THR A 187 4.13 13.33 -6.32
C THR A 187 3.50 12.92 -7.65
N ALA A 188 2.48 13.66 -8.10
CA ALA A 188 1.90 13.46 -9.41
C ALA A 188 2.88 13.79 -10.56
N ASN A 189 3.90 14.63 -10.28
CA ASN A 189 4.85 15.11 -11.26
C ASN A 189 5.84 14.01 -11.67
N SER A 190 6.28 14.05 -12.92
CA SER A 190 7.44 13.26 -13.35
C SER A 190 8.69 13.67 -12.56
N CYS A 191 9.61 12.73 -12.42
CA CYS A 191 10.93 13.03 -11.86
C CYS A 191 11.57 14.17 -12.68
N PRO A 192 12.06 15.25 -12.04
CA PRO A 192 12.72 16.34 -12.75
C PRO A 192 14.08 15.94 -13.34
N ILE A 193 14.57 14.76 -12.99
CA ILE A 193 15.80 14.16 -13.51
C ILE A 193 15.42 13.12 -14.56
N SER A 194 16.01 13.25 -15.75
CA SER A 194 15.86 12.23 -16.78
C SER A 194 16.46 10.89 -16.33
N PRO A 195 15.84 9.74 -16.63
CA PRO A 195 16.30 8.43 -16.16
C PRO A 195 17.79 8.15 -16.48
N GLU A 196 18.31 8.61 -17.61
CA GLU A 196 19.71 8.44 -18.02
C GLU A 196 20.73 9.18 -17.13
N LEU A 197 20.28 10.19 -16.39
CA LEU A 197 21.12 10.94 -15.45
C LEU A 197 21.14 10.31 -14.06
N ILE A 198 20.33 9.28 -13.81
CA ILE A 198 20.34 8.55 -12.55
C ILE A 198 21.64 7.77 -12.41
N GLN A 199 22.38 8.07 -11.34
CA GLN A 199 23.68 7.45 -11.06
C GLN A 199 23.64 6.47 -9.90
N SER A 200 22.65 6.57 -9.01
CA SER A 200 22.58 5.71 -7.84
C SER A 200 21.16 5.50 -7.34
N ARG A 201 20.98 4.44 -6.54
CA ARG A 201 19.73 4.14 -5.85
C ARG A 201 19.98 3.66 -4.43
N TYR A 202 19.10 4.06 -3.51
CA TYR A 202 19.12 3.70 -2.11
C TYR A 202 18.12 2.57 -1.86
N ILE A 203 18.62 1.37 -1.56
CA ILE A 203 17.81 0.18 -1.29
C ILE A 203 17.86 -0.11 0.20
N SER A 204 17.02 0.55 0.98
CA SER A 204 17.08 0.54 2.44
C SER A 204 17.03 -0.88 3.07
N GLN A 205 16.30 -1.82 2.46
CA GLN A 205 16.25 -3.23 2.87
C GLN A 205 17.55 -4.02 2.62
N LYS A 206 18.47 -3.52 1.81
CA LYS A 206 19.70 -4.25 1.51
C LYS A 206 20.59 -4.34 2.74
N VAL A 207 21.09 -5.54 3.06
CA VAL A 207 22.04 -5.77 4.14
C VAL A 207 23.45 -5.62 3.58
N VAL A 208 24.10 -4.48 3.84
CA VAL A 208 25.48 -4.20 3.41
C VAL A 208 26.28 -3.53 4.52
N THR A 209 27.60 -3.66 4.45
CA THR A 209 28.52 -2.90 5.29
C THR A 209 28.56 -1.45 4.82
N GLY A 210 28.11 -0.51 5.64
CA GLY A 210 28.08 0.92 5.33
C GLY A 210 26.70 1.40 4.87
N SER A 211 26.65 2.17 3.79
CA SER A 211 25.40 2.73 3.26
C SER A 211 24.77 1.78 2.24
N PRO A 212 23.45 1.50 2.31
CA PRO A 212 22.73 0.67 1.33
C PRO A 212 22.42 1.45 0.04
N CYS A 213 23.43 2.18 -0.44
CA CYS A 213 23.40 2.90 -1.69
C CYS A 213 24.26 2.18 -2.72
N GLU A 214 23.73 1.98 -3.91
CA GLU A 214 24.46 1.36 -5.01
C GLU A 214 24.43 2.22 -6.26
N ALA A 215 25.49 2.12 -7.05
CA ALA A 215 25.51 2.71 -8.37
C ALA A 215 24.51 1.95 -9.25
N VAL A 216 23.73 2.70 -10.02
CA VAL A 216 22.83 2.13 -11.02
C VAL A 216 23.14 2.78 -12.34
N SER A 217 23.05 2.00 -13.40
CA SER A 217 23.03 2.51 -14.76
C SER A 217 21.63 2.19 -15.27
N VAL A 218 20.76 3.19 -15.27
CA VAL A 218 19.47 3.05 -15.91
C VAL A 218 19.76 3.02 -17.41
N GLY A 219 19.40 1.91 -18.05
CA GLY A 219 19.65 1.75 -19.49
C GLY A 219 18.95 2.87 -20.25
N THR A 220 19.67 3.53 -21.15
CA THR A 220 19.01 4.28 -22.23
C THR A 220 18.16 3.29 -23.00
N GLY A 221 16.84 3.48 -22.98
CA GLY A 221 15.94 2.76 -23.86
C GLY A 221 16.35 3.05 -25.30
N GLY A 222 17.09 2.13 -25.91
CA GLY A 222 17.39 2.18 -27.32
C GLY A 222 16.14 1.81 -28.11
N GLY A 223 15.35 2.81 -28.50
CA GLY A 223 14.25 2.72 -29.45
C GLY A 223 12.90 3.08 -28.84
N ASP A 224 12.30 4.15 -29.37
CA ASP A 224 11.19 4.94 -28.81
C ASP A 224 11.58 5.60 -27.47
N GLY A 225 11.20 6.86 -27.27
CA GLY A 225 11.72 7.65 -26.14
C GLY A 225 11.51 7.00 -24.77
N ASP A 226 12.17 7.52 -23.75
CA ASP A 226 12.00 7.06 -22.38
C ASP A 226 10.54 7.25 -21.95
N PHE A 227 9.91 6.20 -21.41
CA PHE A 227 8.53 6.29 -20.92
C PHE A 227 8.40 7.42 -19.88
N VAL A 228 7.37 8.25 -20.04
CA VAL A 228 7.07 9.38 -19.16
C VAL A 228 5.83 9.08 -18.31
N ALA A 229 4.75 8.63 -18.92
CA ALA A 229 3.48 8.32 -18.26
C ALA A 229 2.59 7.46 -19.17
N ASP A 230 1.58 6.82 -18.60
CA ASP A 230 0.44 6.35 -19.40
C ASP A 230 -0.24 7.56 -20.03
N ALA A 231 -0.69 7.40 -21.28
CA ALA A 231 -1.42 8.44 -21.96
C ALA A 231 -2.80 8.61 -21.30
N ASP A 232 -3.24 9.86 -21.17
CA ASP A 232 -4.60 10.12 -20.74
C ASP A 232 -5.54 9.82 -21.91
N THR A 233 -6.37 8.79 -21.69
CA THR A 233 -7.33 8.23 -22.64
C THR A 233 -8.77 8.52 -22.23
N SER A 234 -9.00 9.44 -21.29
CA SER A 234 -10.34 9.84 -20.85
C SER A 234 -11.23 10.35 -21.98
N CYS A 235 -10.64 10.78 -23.09
CA CYS A 235 -11.33 11.21 -24.30
C CYS A 235 -11.06 10.33 -25.53
N LEU A 236 -10.49 9.14 -25.33
CA LEU A 236 -10.09 8.28 -26.43
C LEU A 236 -11.30 7.75 -27.21
N VAL A 237 -12.43 7.54 -26.52
CA VAL A 237 -13.71 7.18 -27.13
C VAL A 237 -14.69 8.33 -27.00
N ALA A 238 -15.34 8.66 -28.12
CA ALA A 238 -16.43 9.62 -28.15
C ALA A 238 -17.63 9.08 -27.35
N ALA A 239 -17.78 9.54 -26.10
CA ALA A 239 -19.10 9.54 -25.48
C ALA A 239 -19.85 10.76 -26.04
N ASP A 240 -21.02 10.51 -26.64
CA ASP A 240 -22.06 11.51 -26.99
C ASP A 240 -22.09 12.10 -28.43
N ASP A 241 -21.92 11.30 -29.50
CA ASP A 241 -22.50 11.68 -30.81
C ASP A 241 -23.07 10.48 -31.61
N PRO A 242 -24.40 10.40 -31.84
CA PRO A 242 -25.01 9.42 -32.75
C PRO A 242 -24.62 9.59 -34.23
N LEU A 243 -23.77 10.57 -34.59
CA LEU A 243 -23.29 10.83 -35.95
C LEU A 243 -21.78 10.60 -36.15
N GLY A 244 -21.05 10.06 -35.16
CA GLY A 244 -19.73 9.48 -35.38
C GLY A 244 -18.55 10.45 -35.55
N VAL A 245 -18.64 11.67 -35.00
CA VAL A 245 -17.47 12.57 -34.87
C VAL A 245 -17.40 13.10 -33.44
N ALA A 246 -16.39 12.64 -32.68
CA ALA A 246 -16.12 13.14 -31.34
C ALA A 246 -15.88 14.67 -31.36
N PRO A 247 -16.53 15.48 -30.50
CA PRO A 247 -16.04 16.83 -30.24
C PRO A 247 -14.63 16.73 -29.62
N PRO A 248 -13.65 17.57 -30.05
CA PRO A 248 -12.33 17.56 -29.45
C PRO A 248 -12.46 17.92 -27.97
N CYS A 249 -12.10 16.98 -27.10
CA CYS A 249 -11.99 17.29 -25.68
C CYS A 249 -10.72 18.12 -25.44
N GLU A 250 -10.74 18.95 -24.40
CA GLU A 250 -9.53 19.63 -23.95
C GLU A 250 -8.72 18.68 -23.07
N CYS A 251 -7.44 18.50 -23.39
CA CYS A 251 -6.52 17.79 -22.51
C CYS A 251 -6.47 18.47 -21.13
N PRO A 252 -6.29 17.69 -20.05
CA PRO A 252 -6.12 18.28 -18.72
C PRO A 252 -4.95 19.25 -18.65
N VAL A 253 -4.95 20.08 -17.61
CA VAL A 253 -3.84 21.01 -17.34
C VAL A 253 -2.51 20.22 -17.25
N ASN A 254 -1.48 20.71 -17.95
CA ASN A 254 -0.16 20.07 -18.12
C ASN A 254 -0.12 18.86 -19.05
N PHE A 255 -1.15 18.65 -19.86
CA PHE A 255 -1.15 17.69 -20.96
C PHE A 255 -1.30 18.39 -22.31
N VAL A 256 -0.76 17.77 -23.35
CA VAL A 256 -0.76 18.24 -24.73
C VAL A 256 -1.39 17.16 -25.60
N ASP A 257 -2.24 17.61 -26.52
CA ASP A 257 -2.88 16.79 -27.55
C ASP A 257 -1.85 16.08 -28.43
N GLN A 258 -2.02 14.77 -28.65
CA GLN A 258 -1.20 13.90 -29.49
C GLN A 258 -1.93 13.44 -30.77
N ASN A 259 -2.98 14.16 -31.17
CA ASN A 259 -3.76 13.89 -32.38
C ASN A 259 -2.92 13.98 -33.65
N ASP A 260 -1.80 14.70 -33.64
CA ASP A 260 -0.86 14.71 -34.76
C ASP A 260 -0.24 13.33 -35.02
N VAL A 261 0.02 12.53 -33.97
CA VAL A 261 0.50 11.15 -34.08
C VAL A 261 -0.62 10.20 -34.52
N LEU A 262 -1.81 10.31 -33.91
CA LEU A 262 -2.94 9.42 -34.21
C LEU A 262 -3.57 9.70 -35.58
N ARG A 263 -3.62 10.97 -35.99
CA ARG A 263 -4.19 11.45 -37.27
C ARG A 263 -3.14 11.64 -38.35
N ALA A 264 -1.92 11.16 -38.13
CA ALA A 264 -0.99 10.94 -39.22
C ALA A 264 -1.66 10.01 -40.25
N ALA A 265 -1.63 10.36 -41.53
CA ALA A 265 -2.47 9.73 -42.56
C ALA A 265 -2.35 8.20 -42.62
N ASP A 266 -1.16 7.65 -42.38
CA ASP A 266 -0.91 6.21 -42.35
C ASP A 266 -1.50 5.53 -41.10
N ASN A 267 -1.45 6.21 -39.94
CA ASN A 267 -1.97 5.71 -38.67
C ASN A 267 -3.49 5.75 -38.62
N GLU A 268 -4.11 6.84 -39.07
CA GLU A 268 -5.56 7.01 -39.01
C GLU A 268 -6.30 5.95 -39.82
N SER A 269 -5.83 5.67 -41.05
CA SER A 269 -6.43 4.63 -41.88
C SER A 269 -6.19 3.24 -41.32
N ALA A 270 -5.01 2.99 -40.71
CA ALA A 270 -4.69 1.69 -40.14
C ALA A 270 -5.49 1.42 -38.86
N ILE A 271 -5.60 2.40 -37.96
CA ILE A 271 -6.39 2.31 -36.73
C ILE A 271 -7.86 2.04 -37.06
N ASN A 272 -8.45 2.80 -37.98
CA ASN A 272 -9.85 2.58 -38.39
C ASN A 272 -10.07 1.20 -39.00
N GLY A 273 -9.11 0.69 -39.78
CA GLY A 273 -9.15 -0.68 -40.32
C GLY A 273 -9.11 -1.74 -39.23
N ARG A 274 -8.22 -1.58 -38.24
CA ARG A 274 -8.04 -2.52 -37.13
C ARG A 274 -9.22 -2.50 -36.16
N ILE A 275 -9.83 -1.34 -35.92
CA ILE A 275 -11.10 -1.23 -35.20
C ILE A 275 -12.19 -2.03 -35.93
N ALA A 276 -12.29 -1.91 -37.26
CA ALA A 276 -13.28 -2.66 -38.04
C ALA A 276 -13.05 -4.18 -37.98
N ASP A 277 -11.80 -4.63 -38.05
CA ASP A 277 -11.43 -6.04 -37.86
C ASP A 277 -11.81 -6.55 -36.47
N GLY A 278 -11.54 -5.75 -35.42
CA GLY A 278 -11.93 -6.04 -34.04
C GLY A 278 -13.44 -6.14 -33.86
N VAL A 279 -14.20 -5.18 -34.40
CA VAL A 279 -15.68 -5.23 -34.42
C VAL A 279 -16.19 -6.49 -35.13
N ALA A 280 -15.59 -6.86 -36.27
CA ALA A 280 -15.97 -8.06 -37.00
C ALA A 280 -15.69 -9.34 -36.21
N SER A 281 -14.58 -9.38 -35.45
CA SER A 281 -14.22 -10.52 -34.59
C SER A 281 -15.21 -10.76 -33.44
N LEU A 282 -15.89 -9.70 -32.98
CA LEU A 282 -16.92 -9.73 -31.94
C LEU A 282 -18.30 -10.17 -32.47
N GLY A 283 -18.45 -10.40 -33.78
CA GLY A 283 -19.69 -10.88 -34.39
C GLY A 283 -20.88 -9.95 -34.15
N ASP A 284 -22.06 -10.53 -33.89
CA ASP A 284 -23.30 -9.76 -33.66
C ASP A 284 -23.21 -8.85 -32.42
N ALA A 285 -22.39 -9.21 -31.43
CA ALA A 285 -22.14 -8.39 -30.25
C ALA A 285 -21.32 -7.13 -30.58
N GLY A 286 -20.43 -7.24 -31.58
CA GLY A 286 -19.65 -6.12 -32.11
C GLY A 286 -20.48 -5.12 -32.91
N ALA A 287 -21.63 -5.50 -33.46
CA ALA A 287 -22.46 -4.59 -34.27
C ALA A 287 -22.99 -3.36 -33.51
N ALA A 288 -23.02 -3.42 -32.17
CA ALA A 288 -23.36 -2.30 -31.31
C ALA A 288 -22.18 -1.33 -31.07
N LEU A 289 -20.95 -1.75 -31.37
CA LEU A 289 -19.73 -0.96 -31.27
C LEU A 289 -19.51 -0.21 -32.58
N ALA A 290 -19.75 1.10 -32.57
CA ALA A 290 -19.37 2.01 -33.65
C ALA A 290 -18.47 3.14 -33.12
N PRO A 291 -17.30 2.80 -32.51
CA PRO A 291 -16.46 3.83 -31.91
C PRO A 291 -15.70 4.62 -32.95
N SER A 292 -15.55 5.92 -32.70
CA SER A 292 -14.61 6.78 -33.41
C SER A 292 -13.43 7.10 -32.50
N VAL A 293 -12.24 7.20 -33.07
CA VAL A 293 -11.02 7.61 -32.35
C VAL A 293 -11.14 9.08 -31.94
N GLY A 294 -11.08 9.33 -30.63
CA GLY A 294 -11.10 10.65 -30.03
C GLY A 294 -9.71 11.27 -29.89
N THR A 295 -9.45 11.92 -28.75
CA THR A 295 -8.17 12.58 -28.46
C THR A 295 -7.41 11.79 -27.42
N VAL A 296 -6.08 11.72 -27.58
CA VAL A 296 -5.14 11.20 -26.57
C VAL A 296 -4.23 12.31 -26.13
N CYS A 297 -4.00 12.38 -24.83
CA CYS A 297 -3.26 13.46 -24.21
C CYS A 297 -2.01 12.90 -23.51
N CYS A 298 -0.86 13.54 -23.73
CA CYS A 298 0.39 13.22 -23.05
C CYS A 298 0.87 14.40 -22.20
N PRO A 299 1.59 14.17 -21.09
CA PRO A 299 2.17 15.25 -20.30
C PRO A 299 3.02 16.20 -21.16
N THR A 300 2.98 17.50 -20.88
CA THR A 300 3.77 18.51 -21.59
C THR A 300 5.25 18.15 -21.59
N GLY A 301 5.87 18.09 -22.77
CA GLY A 301 7.28 17.67 -22.95
C GLY A 301 7.47 16.18 -23.23
N SER A 302 6.39 15.44 -23.46
CA SER A 302 6.38 14.05 -23.93
C SER A 302 5.51 13.90 -25.18
N VAL A 303 5.72 12.82 -25.92
CA VAL A 303 4.97 12.46 -27.12
C VAL A 303 4.37 11.07 -27.00
N LEU A 304 3.28 10.80 -27.71
CA LEU A 304 2.71 9.46 -27.76
C LEU A 304 3.71 8.47 -28.39
N SER A 305 3.90 7.31 -27.76
CA SER A 305 4.75 6.25 -28.30
C SER A 305 4.28 5.81 -29.68
N SER A 306 5.23 5.65 -30.60
CA SER A 306 4.96 5.15 -31.95
C SER A 306 4.94 3.62 -32.03
N THR A 307 5.46 2.94 -31.01
CA THR A 307 5.49 1.47 -30.95
C THR A 307 4.08 0.91 -30.90
N ASP A 308 3.72 0.08 -31.87
CA ASP A 308 2.42 -0.61 -31.95
C ASP A 308 1.21 0.31 -31.70
N VAL A 309 1.36 1.60 -32.03
CA VAL A 309 0.36 2.64 -31.73
C VAL A 309 -0.97 2.33 -32.40
N VAL A 310 -0.93 1.69 -33.57
CA VAL A 310 -2.12 1.28 -34.32
C VAL A 310 -2.91 0.22 -33.56
N ASP A 311 -2.27 -0.88 -33.17
CA ASP A 311 -2.92 -2.00 -32.50
C ASP A 311 -3.35 -1.62 -31.08
N THR A 312 -2.48 -0.93 -30.35
CA THR A 312 -2.73 -0.46 -28.98
C THR A 312 -3.88 0.54 -28.93
N THR A 313 -3.93 1.50 -29.86
CA THR A 313 -5.05 2.47 -29.95
C THR A 313 -6.34 1.74 -30.31
N SER A 314 -6.31 0.81 -31.27
CA SER A 314 -7.49 0.07 -31.72
C SER A 314 -8.09 -0.77 -30.59
N TYR A 315 -7.24 -1.48 -29.83
CA TYR A 315 -7.67 -2.23 -28.66
C TYR A 315 -8.27 -1.30 -27.60
N ALA A 316 -7.57 -0.22 -27.22
CA ALA A 316 -8.01 0.69 -26.17
C ALA A 316 -9.35 1.38 -26.51
N VAL A 317 -9.57 1.74 -27.77
CA VAL A 317 -10.84 2.28 -28.28
C VAL A 317 -11.97 1.25 -28.16
N LEU A 318 -11.75 0.02 -28.62
CA LEU A 318 -12.76 -1.03 -28.54
C LEU A 318 -13.11 -1.38 -27.08
N TYR A 319 -12.10 -1.45 -26.21
CA TYR A 319 -12.26 -1.77 -24.80
C TYR A 319 -13.11 -0.71 -24.08
N GLN A 320 -12.79 0.57 -24.26
CA GLN A 320 -13.57 1.66 -23.70
C GLN A 320 -14.99 1.72 -24.29
N ALA A 321 -15.16 1.43 -25.58
CA ALA A 321 -16.47 1.37 -26.22
C ALA A 321 -17.34 0.22 -25.67
N ASN A 322 -16.74 -0.94 -25.39
CA ASN A 322 -17.42 -2.06 -24.73
C ASN A 322 -17.87 -1.67 -23.31
N ALA A 323 -17.00 -1.00 -22.54
CA ALA A 323 -17.33 -0.52 -21.21
C ALA A 323 -18.49 0.51 -21.20
N ALA A 324 -18.70 1.22 -22.31
CA ALA A 324 -19.80 2.17 -22.48
C ALA A 324 -21.13 1.52 -22.93
N LEU A 325 -21.15 0.23 -23.27
CA LEU A 325 -22.39 -0.46 -23.64
C LEU A 325 -23.34 -0.62 -22.43
N PRO A 326 -24.67 -0.57 -22.65
CA PRO A 326 -25.65 -0.87 -21.60
C PRO A 326 -25.49 -2.26 -20.97
N VAL A 327 -24.99 -3.21 -21.77
CA VAL A 327 -24.60 -4.56 -21.36
C VAL A 327 -23.23 -4.85 -21.99
N PRO A 328 -22.13 -4.68 -21.25
CA PRO A 328 -20.80 -4.96 -21.76
C PRO A 328 -20.58 -6.46 -21.98
N ILE A 329 -19.79 -6.79 -22.99
CA ILE A 329 -19.28 -8.15 -23.20
C ILE A 329 -18.27 -8.45 -22.08
N PRO A 330 -18.34 -9.62 -21.42
CA PRO A 330 -17.38 -9.97 -20.37
C PRO A 330 -15.93 -9.94 -20.88
N ASP A 331 -15.02 -9.35 -20.10
CA ASP A 331 -13.62 -9.10 -20.49
C ASP A 331 -12.93 -10.34 -21.09
N ALA A 332 -13.09 -11.51 -20.47
CA ALA A 332 -12.48 -12.76 -20.98
C ALA A 332 -12.99 -13.20 -22.37
N GLU A 333 -14.25 -12.91 -22.69
CA GLU A 333 -14.83 -13.20 -24.01
C GLU A 333 -14.44 -12.13 -25.01
N PHE A 334 -14.40 -10.86 -24.57
CA PHE A 334 -13.97 -9.72 -25.36
C PHE A 334 -12.50 -9.86 -25.80
N ASP A 335 -11.60 -10.13 -24.86
CA ASP A 335 -10.17 -10.30 -25.11
C ASP A 335 -9.90 -11.51 -26.02
N ALA A 336 -10.61 -12.62 -25.78
CA ALA A 336 -10.48 -13.82 -26.61
C ALA A 336 -10.91 -13.56 -28.07
N ALA A 337 -11.97 -12.76 -28.27
CA ALA A 337 -12.42 -12.38 -29.61
C ALA A 337 -11.42 -11.43 -30.29
N LEU A 338 -10.96 -10.38 -29.60
CA LEU A 338 -9.98 -9.44 -30.14
C LEU A 338 -8.62 -10.08 -30.45
N ALA A 339 -8.21 -11.07 -29.68
CA ALA A 339 -7.00 -11.86 -29.97
C ALA A 339 -7.09 -12.58 -31.33
N THR A 340 -8.29 -12.95 -31.81
CA THR A 340 -8.44 -13.53 -33.16
C THR A 340 -8.21 -12.51 -34.28
N ALA A 341 -8.43 -11.22 -33.99
CA ALA A 341 -8.02 -10.11 -34.84
C ALA A 341 -6.54 -9.73 -34.63
N GLY A 342 -5.81 -10.39 -33.72
CA GLY A 342 -4.43 -10.02 -33.37
C GLY A 342 -4.35 -8.69 -32.63
N LEU A 343 -5.40 -8.30 -31.91
CA LEU A 343 -5.41 -7.17 -31.00
C LEU A 343 -5.25 -7.71 -29.58
N GLU A 344 -4.12 -7.39 -28.95
CA GLU A 344 -3.82 -7.82 -27.57
C GLU A 344 -4.02 -6.66 -26.58
N PRO A 345 -4.31 -6.97 -25.30
CA PRO A 345 -4.44 -5.94 -24.28
C PRO A 345 -3.15 -5.14 -24.10
N ALA A 346 -3.25 -3.82 -24.35
CA ALA A 346 -2.13 -2.90 -24.22
C ALA A 346 -2.62 -1.50 -23.82
N THR A 347 -1.75 -0.74 -23.16
CA THR A 347 -2.01 0.65 -22.75
C THR A 347 -1.22 1.62 -23.63
N LEU A 348 -1.83 2.76 -23.95
CA LEU A 348 -1.15 3.84 -24.65
C LEU A 348 -0.19 4.54 -23.70
N THR A 349 1.03 4.77 -24.17
CA THR A 349 2.12 5.30 -23.34
C THR A 349 2.74 6.54 -23.96
N CYS A 350 3.07 7.52 -23.14
CA CYS A 350 3.82 8.70 -23.52
C CYS A 350 5.31 8.48 -23.27
N VAL A 351 6.14 8.95 -24.18
CA VAL A 351 7.60 8.80 -24.18
C VAL A 351 8.28 10.16 -24.36
N THR A 352 9.56 10.28 -24.02
CA THR A 352 10.33 11.48 -24.30
C THR A 352 10.49 11.68 -25.81
N GLU A 353 10.53 12.93 -26.28
CA GLU A 353 10.84 13.21 -27.69
C GLU A 353 12.29 12.79 -27.99
N SER A 354 12.49 11.59 -28.55
CA SER A 354 13.81 11.15 -28.99
C SER A 354 14.08 11.59 -30.43
N PRO A 355 15.12 12.40 -30.70
CA PRO A 355 15.37 12.95 -32.03
C PRO A 355 15.93 11.96 -33.06
N ASN A 356 16.20 10.69 -32.72
CA ASN A 356 16.79 9.73 -33.67
C ASN A 356 16.28 8.29 -33.46
N GLY A 357 15.47 7.80 -34.40
CA GLY A 357 15.06 6.39 -34.45
C GLY A 357 16.17 5.44 -34.92
N GLY A 358 16.31 4.29 -34.26
CA GLY A 358 17.12 3.17 -34.76
C GLY A 358 17.62 2.16 -33.71
N GLY A 359 16.90 1.04 -33.58
CA GLY A 359 17.42 -0.33 -33.37
C GLY A 359 18.14 -0.74 -32.07
N GLY A 360 17.57 -1.74 -31.37
CA GLY A 360 18.35 -2.80 -30.68
C GLY A 360 18.34 -2.85 -29.14
N GLY A 361 17.25 -3.33 -28.55
CA GLY A 361 17.12 -4.17 -27.33
C GLY A 361 18.08 -4.00 -26.14
N LEU A 362 17.65 -3.21 -25.15
CA LEU A 362 17.88 -3.38 -23.69
C LEU A 362 16.56 -3.00 -22.96
N PRO A 363 16.28 -3.52 -21.75
CA PRO A 363 14.96 -3.43 -21.11
C PRO A 363 14.56 -1.98 -20.80
N ARG A 364 13.26 -1.72 -20.91
CA ARG A 364 12.55 -0.44 -20.85
C ARG A 364 12.99 0.48 -19.68
N SER A 365 12.94 1.80 -19.95
CA SER A 365 13.31 2.89 -19.04
C SER A 365 12.50 2.89 -17.72
N LEU A 366 13.17 3.19 -16.60
CA LEU A 366 12.51 3.31 -15.28
C LEU A 366 11.53 4.49 -15.27
N VAL A 367 10.27 4.22 -14.93
CA VAL A 367 9.27 5.26 -14.73
C VAL A 367 9.46 5.92 -13.38
N LEU A 368 10.07 7.10 -13.37
CA LEU A 368 10.37 7.82 -12.14
C LEU A 368 9.43 9.01 -11.93
N LYS A 369 8.89 9.10 -10.72
CA LYS A 369 8.13 10.22 -10.18
C LYS A 369 9.02 11.07 -9.27
N GLU A 370 8.71 12.36 -9.21
CA GLU A 370 9.33 13.27 -8.24
C GLU A 370 9.05 12.75 -6.83
N ALA A 371 10.08 12.70 -5.98
CA ALA A 371 9.95 12.31 -4.59
C ALA A 371 10.16 13.50 -3.66
N VAL A 372 9.26 13.66 -2.70
CA VAL A 372 9.33 14.69 -1.67
C VAL A 372 9.41 14.07 -0.29
N GLU A 373 10.11 14.73 0.62
CA GLU A 373 10.17 14.30 2.02
C GLU A 373 8.78 14.36 2.66
N VAL A 374 8.39 13.28 3.34
CA VAL A 374 7.18 13.27 4.17
C VAL A 374 7.50 14.01 5.45
N THR A 375 6.77 15.09 5.71
CA THR A 375 7.00 15.94 6.87
C THR A 375 6.39 15.35 8.13
N ALA A 376 6.95 15.71 9.30
CA ALA A 376 6.41 15.25 10.57
C ALA A 376 5.01 15.86 10.82
N PRO A 377 4.06 15.10 11.40
CA PRO A 377 2.72 15.61 11.68
C PRO A 377 2.68 16.85 12.58
N ASP A 378 3.65 16.96 13.49
CA ASP A 378 3.73 18.04 14.48
C ASP A 378 4.68 19.17 14.07
N ASP A 379 5.53 18.95 13.07
CA ASP A 379 6.49 19.94 12.57
C ASP A 379 6.72 19.77 11.05
N PRO A 380 6.16 20.65 10.22
CA PRO A 380 6.26 20.55 8.78
C PRO A 380 7.68 20.86 8.24
N THR A 381 8.61 21.31 9.09
CA THR A 381 9.96 21.69 8.67
C THR A 381 10.96 20.53 8.69
N ILE A 382 10.57 19.39 9.26
CA ILE A 382 11.42 18.21 9.40
C ILE A 382 10.76 16.98 8.80
N ASN A 383 11.58 16.01 8.39
CA ASN A 383 11.10 14.71 7.96
C ASN A 383 10.41 13.97 9.11
N ALA A 384 9.38 13.18 8.80
CA ALA A 384 8.66 12.35 9.76
C ALA A 384 9.56 11.37 10.54
N MET A 385 10.67 10.93 9.94
CA MET A 385 11.63 10.01 10.57
C MET A 385 12.75 10.75 11.32
N ALA A 386 12.87 12.07 11.16
CA ALA A 386 13.93 12.86 11.79
C ALA A 386 13.92 12.78 13.32
N PRO A 387 12.77 12.82 14.02
CA PRO A 387 12.73 12.80 15.49
C PRO A 387 13.25 11.52 16.14
N PHE A 388 13.32 10.40 15.42
CA PHE A 388 13.72 9.12 16.01
C PHE A 388 15.23 8.90 15.96
N VAL A 389 15.75 8.21 16.98
CA VAL A 389 17.19 8.00 17.18
C VAL A 389 17.52 6.50 17.21
N ALA A 390 18.41 6.08 16.30
CA ALA A 390 18.98 4.74 16.32
C ALA A 390 20.00 4.59 17.47
N PRO A 391 20.21 3.40 18.06
CA PRO A 391 19.66 2.13 17.62
C PRO A 391 18.23 1.86 18.09
N PHE A 392 17.43 1.28 17.20
CA PHE A 392 16.07 0.85 17.51
C PHE A 392 16.07 -0.49 18.23
N LYS A 393 15.09 -0.66 19.12
CA LYS A 393 14.96 -1.83 19.99
C LYS A 393 13.57 -2.42 19.86
N VAL A 394 13.54 -3.75 19.79
CA VAL A 394 12.30 -4.52 19.80
C VAL A 394 12.04 -4.94 21.23
N ASN A 395 10.97 -4.40 21.83
CA ASN A 395 10.53 -4.83 23.14
C ASN A 395 9.67 -6.08 22.97
N LEU A 396 10.25 -7.22 23.35
CA LEU A 396 9.52 -8.47 23.47
C LEU A 396 8.61 -8.40 24.71
N PRO A 397 7.45 -9.08 24.70
CA PRO A 397 6.53 -9.10 25.83
C PRO A 397 7.19 -9.53 27.14
N ALA A 398 6.83 -8.88 28.25
CA ALA A 398 7.50 -8.96 29.56
C ALA A 398 7.53 -10.34 30.26
N ASP A 399 7.02 -11.41 29.65
CA ASP A 399 7.00 -12.78 30.21
C ASP A 399 8.13 -13.69 29.68
N VAL A 400 9.07 -13.18 28.88
CA VAL A 400 10.36 -13.87 28.67
C VAL A 400 11.25 -13.61 29.89
N GLY A 401 11.10 -14.45 30.91
CA GLY A 401 12.02 -14.49 32.05
C GLY A 401 13.45 -14.79 31.58
N ASP A 402 14.41 -14.09 32.20
CA ASP A 402 15.87 -14.24 32.11
C ASP A 402 16.43 -14.94 30.86
N ASP A 403 16.86 -14.10 29.92
CA ASP A 403 17.70 -14.36 28.76
C ASP A 403 18.51 -15.67 28.77
N ALA A 404 18.01 -16.66 28.03
CA ALA A 404 18.85 -17.56 27.25
C ALA A 404 18.18 -17.75 25.88
N TRP A 405 18.71 -17.11 24.84
CA TRP A 405 18.40 -17.46 23.47
C TRP A 405 18.79 -18.93 23.25
N ILE A 406 17.80 -19.82 23.17
CA ILE A 406 18.05 -21.21 22.78
C ILE A 406 18.03 -21.25 21.26
N TYR A 407 19.22 -21.29 20.67
CA TYR A 407 19.38 -21.59 19.24
C TYR A 407 19.01 -23.07 19.00
N THR A 408 17.78 -23.32 18.53
CA THR A 408 17.39 -24.63 18.00
C THR A 408 17.79 -24.73 16.53
N LEU A 409 18.78 -25.57 16.24
CA LEU A 409 19.12 -25.95 14.87
C LEU A 409 17.89 -26.59 14.19
N PRO A 410 17.63 -26.31 12.89
CA PRO A 410 16.57 -26.99 12.17
C PRO A 410 16.86 -28.49 12.11
N GLY A 411 16.05 -29.29 12.81
CA GLY A 411 16.19 -30.76 12.87
C GLY A 411 16.14 -31.36 14.28
N GLU A 412 16.21 -30.56 15.35
CA GLU A 412 16.09 -31.07 16.72
C GLU A 412 14.87 -30.47 17.43
N GLU A 413 13.70 -31.04 17.18
CA GLU A 413 12.63 -31.05 18.18
C GLU A 413 13.19 -31.76 19.42
N GLY A 414 13.29 -31.03 20.54
CA GLY A 414 13.66 -31.62 21.82
C GLY A 414 12.68 -32.74 22.21
N PRO A 415 13.14 -33.79 22.92
CA PRO A 415 12.28 -34.89 23.31
C PRO A 415 11.19 -34.39 24.25
N ASN A 416 9.93 -34.64 23.89
CA ASN A 416 8.80 -34.52 24.80
C ASN A 416 9.03 -35.46 26.01
N SER A 417 9.28 -34.88 27.18
CA SER A 417 9.13 -35.57 28.48
C SER A 417 8.25 -34.76 29.39
#